data_AF-A0A7W0TWL4-F1
#
_entry.id   AF-A0A7W0TWL4-F1
#
_cell.length_a   1.000
_cell.length_b   1.000
_cell.length_c   1.000
_cell.angle_alpha   90.00
_cell.angle_beta   90.00
_cell.angle_gamma   90.00
#
_symmetry.space_group_name_H-M   'P 1'
#
loop_
_entity.id
_entity.type
_entity.pdbx_description
1 polymer ?
#
loop_
_entity_poly.entity_id
_entity_poly.type
_entity_poly.pdbx_seq_one_letter_code
_entity_poly.pdbx_strand_id
1 'polypeptide(L)'
;YDLTKLVIDVHGLGLTGFELEAILRARFRLQPEMSDLVGCVCLVSIGDTPSTIDRLVAAFATIARERAGGRRAATTPLRSSGAAIAPGRQALSPRDAFFAPSRAVPLADAVGCVSAELVIPYPPGIPVLAPGDVIDGDKVAYLREGAARGMYLSGPVDNRLETILVVA
;
A
#
# COMPACT_ATOMS: atom_id res chain seq x y z
N TYR A 1 9.86 -20.02 0.24
CA TYR A 1 10.03 -19.06 1.35
C TYR A 1 11.42 -18.48 1.23
N ASP A 2 11.55 -17.16 1.29
CA ASP A 2 12.84 -16.48 1.17
C ASP A 2 13.27 -16.01 2.56
N LEU A 3 14.36 -16.58 3.07
CA LEU A 3 14.89 -16.28 4.40
C LEU A 3 15.50 -14.88 4.51
N THR A 4 15.85 -14.27 3.38
CA THR A 4 16.48 -12.94 3.32
C THR A 4 15.47 -11.80 3.34
N LYS A 5 14.18 -12.11 3.15
CA LYS A 5 13.09 -11.13 3.17
C LYS A 5 12.31 -11.24 4.48
N LEU A 6 12.64 -10.38 5.43
CA LEU A 6 12.01 -10.34 6.74
C LEU A 6 10.74 -9.49 6.66
N VAL A 7 9.58 -10.13 6.77
CA VAL A 7 8.27 -9.46 6.85
C VAL A 7 7.85 -9.41 8.33
N ILE A 8 7.72 -8.20 8.88
CA ILE A 8 7.54 -7.98 10.32
C ILE A 8 6.22 -7.25 10.56
N ASP A 9 5.27 -7.93 11.18
CA ASP A 9 4.01 -7.35 11.67
C ASP A 9 4.28 -6.59 12.98
N VAL A 10 3.90 -5.31 13.04
CA VAL A 10 4.03 -4.46 14.23
C VAL A 10 2.69 -3.96 14.75
N HIS A 11 1.58 -4.45 14.21
CA HIS A 11 0.23 -4.10 14.66
C HIS A 11 0.06 -4.42 16.16
N GLY A 12 0.67 -5.52 16.63
CA GLY A 12 0.70 -5.88 18.05
C GLY A 12 1.37 -4.85 18.97
N LEU A 13 2.21 -3.96 18.43
CA LEU A 13 2.88 -2.88 19.16
C LEU A 13 2.06 -1.56 19.17
N GLY A 14 0.87 -1.56 18.54
CA GLY A 14 0.06 -0.36 18.38
C GLY A 14 0.68 0.69 17.46
N LEU A 15 1.53 0.25 16.53
CA LEU A 15 2.17 1.08 15.51
C LEU A 15 1.72 0.63 14.13
N THR A 16 1.60 1.57 13.21
CA THR A 16 1.66 1.30 11.77
C THR A 16 3.11 1.05 11.36
N GLY A 17 3.30 0.38 10.22
CA GLY A 17 4.62 0.26 9.60
C GLY A 17 5.25 1.60 9.26
N PHE A 18 4.44 2.60 8.87
CA PHE A 18 4.93 3.96 8.60
C PHE A 18 5.50 4.65 9.85
N GLU A 19 4.80 4.57 10.98
CA GLU A 19 5.30 5.13 12.24
C GLU A 19 6.57 4.41 12.70
N LEU A 20 6.59 3.08 12.54
CA LEU A 20 7.79 2.28 12.80
C LEU A 20 8.96 2.72 11.92
N GLU A 21 8.76 2.90 10.62
CA GLU A 21 9.79 3.38 9.70
C GLU A 21 10.34 4.74 10.14
N ALA A 22 9.46 5.68 10.48
CA ALA A 22 9.88 6.99 10.97
C ALA A 22 10.77 6.85 12.22
N ILE A 23 10.39 5.98 13.16
CA ILE A 23 11.20 5.66 14.36
C ILE A 23 12.55 5.04 13.98
N LEU A 24 12.56 4.02 13.12
CA LEU A 24 13.78 3.32 12.69
C LEU A 24 14.77 4.27 12.00
N ARG A 25 14.29 5.14 11.11
CA ARG A 25 15.12 6.13 10.41
C ARG A 25 15.63 7.21 11.36
N ALA A 26 14.75 7.79 12.16
CA ALA A 26 15.06 8.94 13.00
C ALA A 26 15.91 8.59 14.24
N ARG A 27 15.74 7.39 14.81
CA ARG A 27 16.45 6.99 16.04
C ARG A 27 17.57 5.98 15.80
N PHE A 28 17.37 5.03 14.89
CA PHE A 28 18.26 3.88 14.73
C PHE A 28 19.07 3.91 13.43
N ARG A 29 18.78 4.87 12.53
CA ARG A 29 19.41 4.97 11.20
C ARG A 29 19.28 3.68 10.40
N LEU A 30 18.08 3.09 10.44
CA LEU A 30 17.70 1.88 9.71
C LEU A 30 16.58 2.22 8.74
N GLN A 31 16.73 1.80 7.49
CA GLN A 31 15.75 1.98 6.43
C GLN A 31 15.10 0.63 6.11
N PRO A 32 13.82 0.42 6.43
CA PRO A 32 13.04 -0.66 5.84
C PRO A 32 12.92 -0.47 4.32
N GLU A 33 12.80 -1.58 3.60
CA GLU A 33 12.55 -1.55 2.15
C GLU A 33 11.14 -1.05 1.84
N MET A 34 10.17 -1.51 2.64
CA MET A 34 8.76 -1.18 2.47
C MET A 34 8.08 -1.13 3.83
N SER A 35 7.10 -0.25 3.97
CA SER A 35 6.26 -0.13 5.15
C SER A 35 4.81 0.00 4.71
N ASP A 36 3.91 -0.59 5.50
CA ASP A 36 2.48 -0.45 5.28
C ASP A 36 1.72 -0.15 6.58
N LEU A 37 0.40 -0.29 6.56
CA LEU A 37 -0.44 -0.01 7.73
C LEU A 37 -0.29 -1.04 8.86
N VAL A 38 0.35 -2.19 8.61
CA VAL A 38 0.42 -3.35 9.51
C VAL A 38 1.85 -3.65 9.93
N GLY A 39 2.82 -3.41 9.05
CA GLY A 39 4.17 -3.92 9.20
C GLY A 39 5.20 -3.27 8.28
N CYS A 40 6.41 -3.81 8.31
CA CYS A 40 7.46 -3.44 7.38
C CYS A 40 8.19 -4.67 6.84
N VAL A 41 8.96 -4.45 5.78
CA VAL A 41 9.84 -5.44 5.16
C VAL A 41 11.28 -4.96 5.27
N CYS A 42 12.16 -5.83 5.77
CA CYS A 42 13.59 -5.63 5.77
C CYS A 42 14.24 -6.68 4.88
N LEU A 43 15.16 -6.25 4.00
CA LEU A 43 15.95 -7.15 3.17
C LEU A 43 17.32 -7.35 3.80
N VAL A 44 17.73 -8.61 3.94
CA VAL A 44 19.09 -8.98 4.30
C VAL A 44 19.84 -9.30 3.00
N SER A 45 20.78 -8.44 2.65
CA SER A 45 21.54 -8.52 1.41
C SER A 45 22.97 -8.99 1.64
N ILE A 46 23.73 -9.17 0.55
CA ILE A 46 25.18 -9.41 0.61
C ILE A 46 25.96 -8.23 1.22
N GLY A 47 25.34 -7.05 1.34
CA GLY A 47 25.93 -5.87 1.97
C GLY A 47 25.73 -5.83 3.49
N ASP A 48 24.92 -6.73 4.05
CA ASP A 48 24.66 -6.79 5.48
C ASP A 48 25.72 -7.59 6.23
N THR A 49 26.01 -7.16 7.44
CA THR A 49 26.98 -7.80 8.33
C THR A 49 26.28 -8.21 9.62
N PRO A 50 26.86 -9.13 10.41
CA PRO A 50 26.31 -9.47 11.72
C PRO A 50 26.01 -8.23 12.59
N SER A 51 26.85 -7.18 12.50
CA SER A 51 26.63 -5.95 13.27
C SER A 51 25.46 -5.09 12.76
N THR A 52 25.15 -5.09 11.46
CA THR A 52 23.93 -4.42 10.95
C THR A 52 22.68 -5.16 11.39
N ILE A 53 22.72 -6.50 11.43
CA ILE A 53 21.63 -7.34 11.92
C ILE A 53 21.43 -7.16 13.44
N ASP A 54 22.50 -7.12 14.23
CA ASP A 54 22.42 -6.89 15.67
C ASP A 54 21.78 -5.52 15.98
N ARG A 55 22.11 -4.48 15.19
CA ARG A 55 21.46 -3.17 15.29
C ARG A 55 19.97 -3.25 15.00
N LEU A 56 19.56 -4.00 13.99
CA LEU A 56 18.15 -4.23 13.65
C LEU A 56 17.42 -4.88 14.82
N VAL A 57 17.96 -5.99 15.35
CA VAL A 57 17.38 -6.71 16.49
C VAL A 57 17.28 -5.81 17.72
N ALA A 58 18.35 -5.06 18.04
CA ALA A 58 18.37 -4.15 19.18
C ALA A 58 17.33 -3.02 19.05
N ALA A 59 17.13 -2.49 17.84
CA ALA A 59 16.11 -1.47 17.57
C ALA A 59 14.71 -2.00 17.84
N PHE A 60 14.35 -3.15 17.26
CA PHE A 60 13.05 -3.77 17.47
C PHE A 60 12.82 -4.17 18.93
N ALA A 61 13.82 -4.73 19.61
CA ALA A 61 13.73 -5.07 21.03
C ALA A 61 13.50 -3.82 21.91
N THR A 62 14.15 -2.70 21.58
CA THR A 62 13.96 -1.43 22.28
C THR A 62 12.55 -0.89 22.09
N ILE A 63 12.08 -0.84 20.84
CA ILE A 63 10.72 -0.37 20.51
C ILE A 63 9.67 -1.26 21.19
N ALA A 64 9.83 -2.58 21.16
CA ALA A 64 8.93 -3.51 21.80
C ALA A 64 8.83 -3.28 23.33
N ARG A 65 9.96 -3.06 24.01
CA ARG A 65 9.97 -2.73 25.45
C ARG A 65 9.27 -1.41 25.77
N GLU A 66 9.52 -0.37 24.97
CA GLU A 66 8.86 0.94 25.14
C GLU A 66 7.33 0.85 24.95
N ARG A 67 6.88 -0.06 24.08
CA ARG A 67 5.45 -0.26 23.78
C ARG A 67 4.77 -1.30 24.65
N ALA A 68 5.52 -2.11 25.41
CA ALA A 68 5.00 -3.19 26.25
C ALA A 68 3.99 -2.73 27.34
N GLY A 69 3.93 -1.42 27.65
CA GLY A 69 2.96 -0.83 28.59
C GLY A 69 1.89 0.08 27.97
N GLY A 70 1.86 0.22 26.64
CA GLY A 70 0.94 1.13 25.95
C GLY A 70 -0.46 0.53 25.72
N ARG A 71 -1.51 1.37 25.73
CA ARG A 71 -2.87 0.97 25.35
C ARG A 71 -2.84 0.35 23.95
N ARG A 72 -3.33 -0.90 23.82
CA ARG A 72 -3.60 -1.53 22.52
C ARG A 72 -4.38 -0.54 21.65
N ALA A 73 -3.78 -0.12 20.54
CA ALA A 73 -4.47 0.73 19.57
C ALA A 73 -5.74 0.01 19.09
N ALA A 74 -6.80 0.79 18.89
CA ALA A 74 -8.12 0.29 18.56
C ALA A 74 -8.08 -0.63 17.33
N THR A 75 -8.89 -1.69 17.41
CA THR A 75 -9.07 -2.83 16.50
C THR A 75 -9.63 -2.45 15.12
N THR A 76 -9.13 -1.39 14.51
CA THR A 76 -9.52 -1.07 13.13
C THR A 76 -8.85 -2.09 12.23
N PRO A 77 -9.59 -2.82 11.37
CA PRO A 77 -8.98 -3.72 10.43
C PRO A 77 -8.19 -2.89 9.41
N LEU A 78 -6.90 -2.70 9.68
CA LEU A 78 -5.93 -2.04 8.79
C LEU A 78 -5.48 -2.96 7.64
N ARG A 79 -5.95 -4.22 7.65
CA ARG A 79 -5.64 -5.21 6.63
C ARG A 79 -6.61 -5.02 5.46
N SER A 80 -6.08 -4.66 4.29
CA SER A 80 -6.83 -4.71 3.03
C SER A 80 -7.54 -6.05 2.92
N SER A 81 -8.84 -6.03 2.60
CA SER A 81 -9.50 -7.26 2.14
C SER A 81 -8.81 -7.69 0.84
N GLY A 82 -8.49 -8.97 0.70
CA GLY A 82 -7.87 -9.49 -0.53
C GLY A 82 -8.73 -9.25 -1.78
N ALA A 83 -10.02 -8.97 -1.61
CA ALA A 83 -10.96 -8.66 -2.67
C ALA A 83 -10.65 -7.36 -3.40
N ALA A 84 -10.23 -6.30 -2.70
CA ALA A 84 -9.94 -5.01 -3.32
C ALA A 84 -8.71 -5.05 -4.25
N ILE A 85 -7.75 -5.92 -3.95
CA ILE A 85 -6.52 -6.11 -4.73
C ILE A 85 -6.59 -7.33 -5.67
N ALA A 86 -7.73 -8.04 -5.69
CA ALA A 86 -7.93 -9.15 -6.61
C ALA A 86 -8.08 -8.62 -8.04
N PRO A 87 -7.53 -9.33 -9.05
CA PRO A 87 -7.72 -8.98 -10.45
C PRO A 87 -9.20 -8.79 -10.77
N GLY A 88 -9.54 -7.64 -11.35
CA GLY A 88 -10.89 -7.32 -11.79
C GLY A 88 -11.27 -8.06 -13.08
N ARG A 89 -12.48 -7.79 -13.56
CA ARG A 89 -12.89 -8.23 -14.90
C ARG A 89 -12.25 -7.31 -15.94
N GLN A 90 -11.45 -7.87 -16.84
CA GLN A 90 -10.91 -7.12 -17.97
C GLN A 90 -11.91 -7.08 -19.13
N ALA A 91 -12.32 -5.89 -19.58
CA ALA A 91 -13.21 -5.69 -20.73
C ALA A 91 -12.46 -5.41 -22.04
N LEU A 92 -11.29 -4.77 -21.96
CA LEU A 92 -10.43 -4.46 -23.10
C LEU A 92 -8.99 -4.87 -22.79
N SER A 93 -8.17 -5.10 -23.82
CA SER A 93 -6.74 -5.23 -23.57
C SER A 93 -6.19 -3.92 -22.98
N PRO A 94 -5.15 -3.96 -22.13
CA PRO A 94 -4.54 -2.74 -21.61
C PRO A 94 -4.07 -1.78 -22.71
N ARG A 95 -3.61 -2.32 -23.84
CA ARG A 95 -3.24 -1.52 -25.02
C ARG A 95 -4.45 -0.78 -25.59
N ASP A 96 -5.54 -1.49 -25.85
CA ASP A 96 -6.72 -0.90 -26.50
C ASP A 96 -7.36 0.17 -25.62
N ALA A 97 -7.47 -0.10 -24.31
CA ALA A 97 -8.00 0.87 -23.37
C ALA A 97 -7.10 2.10 -23.21
N PHE A 98 -5.78 1.92 -23.20
CA PHE A 98 -4.83 3.04 -23.09
C PHE A 98 -4.88 3.98 -24.30
N PHE A 99 -5.13 3.47 -25.50
CA PHE A 99 -5.25 4.27 -26.72
C PHE A 99 -6.69 4.69 -27.07
N ALA A 100 -7.68 4.23 -26.31
CA ALA A 100 -9.06 4.59 -26.54
C ALA A 100 -9.31 6.07 -26.16
N PRO A 101 -10.26 6.75 -26.83
CA PRO A 101 -10.78 8.02 -26.34
C PRO A 101 -11.28 7.83 -24.90
N SER A 102 -10.97 8.79 -24.03
CA SER A 102 -11.32 8.72 -22.62
C SER A 102 -11.98 10.01 -22.13
N ARG A 103 -12.70 9.91 -21.02
CA ARG A 103 -13.35 11.03 -20.35
C ARG A 103 -13.19 10.91 -18.84
N ALA A 104 -13.04 12.05 -18.17
CA ALA A 104 -13.00 12.09 -16.71
C ALA A 104 -14.41 11.95 -16.13
N VAL A 105 -14.54 11.13 -15.10
CA VAL A 105 -15.76 11.00 -14.28
C VAL A 105 -15.40 11.06 -12.79
N PRO A 106 -16.30 11.51 -11.92
CA PRO A 106 -16.12 11.32 -10.48
C PRO A 106 -15.89 9.85 -10.16
N LEU A 107 -14.93 9.54 -9.28
CA LEU A 107 -14.65 8.13 -8.92
C LEU A 107 -15.89 7.40 -8.38
N ALA A 108 -16.77 8.14 -7.69
CA ALA A 108 -18.04 7.61 -7.17
C ALA A 108 -18.99 7.12 -8.27
N ASP A 109 -18.89 7.67 -9.48
CA ASP A 109 -19.76 7.37 -10.63
C ASP A 109 -19.09 6.40 -11.62
N ALA A 110 -17.88 5.93 -11.31
CA ALA A 110 -17.07 5.13 -12.23
C ALA A 110 -17.39 3.62 -12.20
N VAL A 111 -18.21 3.15 -11.25
CA VAL A 111 -18.55 1.73 -11.12
C VAL A 111 -19.24 1.23 -12.40
N GLY A 112 -18.71 0.13 -12.96
CA GLY A 112 -19.17 -0.47 -14.22
C GLY A 112 -18.50 0.12 -15.47
N CYS A 113 -17.81 1.25 -15.38
CA CYS A 113 -17.02 1.79 -16.47
C CYS A 113 -15.72 0.99 -16.68
N VAL A 114 -15.11 1.16 -17.85
CA VAL A 114 -13.78 0.60 -18.16
C VAL A 114 -12.73 1.66 -17.87
N SER A 115 -11.78 1.35 -17.00
CA SER A 115 -10.67 2.24 -16.67
C SER A 115 -9.83 2.52 -17.92
N ALA A 116 -9.49 3.79 -18.13
CA ALA A 116 -8.47 4.20 -19.10
C ALA A 116 -7.11 4.49 -18.43
N GLU A 117 -7.05 4.40 -17.10
CA GLU A 117 -5.88 4.75 -16.29
C GLU A 117 -5.36 3.58 -15.47
N LEU A 118 -4.08 3.70 -15.11
CA LEU A 118 -3.41 2.84 -14.15
C LEU A 118 -3.51 3.48 -12.76
N VAL A 119 -4.03 2.75 -11.77
CA VAL A 119 -4.14 3.23 -10.39
C VAL A 119 -3.39 2.28 -9.46
N ILE A 120 -2.25 2.75 -8.95
CA ILE A 120 -1.37 1.99 -8.05
C ILE A 120 -1.32 2.70 -6.70
N PRO A 121 -1.99 2.18 -5.67
CA PRO A 121 -1.85 2.68 -4.32
C PRO A 121 -0.60 2.19 -3.62
N TYR A 122 0.01 3.04 -2.81
CA TYR A 122 1.19 2.76 -2.00
C TYR A 122 0.92 2.97 -0.52
N PRO A 123 1.04 1.91 0.29
CA PRO A 123 1.17 0.47 -0.05
C PRO A 123 -0.14 -0.09 -0.64
N PRO A 124 -0.14 -1.27 -1.29
CA PRO A 124 0.97 -2.23 -1.46
C PRO A 124 1.93 -1.97 -2.64
N GLY A 125 1.66 -0.97 -3.49
CA GLY A 125 2.49 -0.67 -4.66
C GLY A 125 2.25 -1.59 -5.85
N ILE A 126 1.07 -2.20 -5.93
CA ILE A 126 0.61 -2.99 -7.09
C ILE A 126 -0.65 -2.37 -7.70
N PRO A 127 -0.91 -2.55 -9.01
CA PRO A 127 -2.11 -2.01 -9.64
C PRO A 127 -3.39 -2.55 -8.99
N VAL A 128 -4.29 -1.64 -8.62
CA VAL A 128 -5.68 -1.96 -8.26
C VAL A 128 -6.60 -1.81 -9.47
N LEU A 129 -6.28 -0.86 -10.35
CA LEU A 129 -6.89 -0.72 -11.67
C LEU A 129 -5.79 -0.62 -12.71
N ALA A 130 -5.94 -1.36 -13.80
CA ALA A 130 -5.20 -1.17 -15.03
C ALA A 130 -6.14 -0.66 -16.14
N PRO A 131 -5.61 -0.02 -17.20
CA PRO A 131 -6.41 0.27 -18.38
C PRO A 131 -7.07 -1.02 -18.90
N GLY A 132 -8.37 -0.95 -19.18
CA GLY A 132 -9.16 -2.08 -19.68
C GLY A 132 -9.88 -2.86 -18.58
N ASP A 133 -9.56 -2.62 -17.31
CA ASP A 133 -10.30 -3.18 -16.19
C ASP A 133 -11.67 -2.53 -16.04
N VAL A 134 -12.65 -3.34 -15.68
CA VAL A 134 -13.98 -2.87 -15.28
C VAL A 134 -13.90 -2.47 -13.81
N ILE A 135 -14.25 -1.23 -13.53
CA ILE A 135 -14.20 -0.66 -12.19
C ILE A 135 -15.35 -1.24 -11.37
N ASP A 136 -15.03 -1.91 -10.28
CA ASP A 136 -16.01 -2.47 -9.34
C ASP A 136 -16.13 -1.61 -8.06
N GLY A 137 -17.21 -1.85 -7.29
CA GLY A 137 -17.49 -1.09 -6.08
C GLY A 137 -16.46 -1.30 -4.96
N ASP A 138 -15.87 -2.48 -4.86
CA ASP A 138 -14.88 -2.81 -3.83
C ASP A 138 -13.58 -2.02 -4.06
N LYS A 139 -13.14 -1.91 -5.32
CA LYS A 139 -11.99 -1.10 -5.73
C LYS A 139 -12.24 0.39 -5.48
N VAL A 140 -13.41 0.90 -5.83
CA VAL A 140 -13.79 2.30 -5.55
C VAL A 140 -13.78 2.59 -4.07
N ALA A 141 -14.36 1.71 -3.24
CA ALA A 141 -14.38 1.86 -1.79
C ALA A 141 -12.96 1.86 -1.20
N TYR A 142 -12.11 0.91 -1.62
CA TYR A 142 -10.73 0.80 -1.17
C TYR A 142 -9.89 2.03 -1.54
N LEU A 143 -9.97 2.47 -2.79
CA LEU A 143 -9.21 3.62 -3.27
C LEU A 143 -9.67 4.92 -2.60
N ARG A 144 -10.98 5.12 -2.41
CA ARG A 144 -11.51 6.29 -1.65
C ARG A 144 -11.05 6.29 -0.21
N GLU A 145 -11.15 5.15 0.48
CA GLU A 145 -10.75 5.05 1.87
C GLU A 145 -9.25 5.35 2.04
N GLY A 146 -8.41 4.78 1.17
CA GLY A 146 -6.98 5.04 1.24
C GLY A 146 -6.63 6.48 0.88
N ALA A 147 -7.21 7.06 -0.17
CA ALA A 147 -7.00 8.46 -0.51
C ALA A 147 -7.37 9.39 0.66
N ALA A 148 -8.50 9.14 1.32
CA ALA A 148 -8.92 9.89 2.51
C ALA A 148 -7.96 9.76 3.71
N ARG A 149 -7.19 8.67 3.77
CA ARG A 149 -6.16 8.42 4.79
C ARG A 149 -4.76 8.87 4.36
N GLY A 150 -4.64 9.54 3.21
CA GLY A 150 -3.37 10.04 2.68
C GLY A 150 -2.50 8.98 2.00
N MET A 151 -3.08 7.86 1.57
CA MET A 151 -2.40 6.86 0.75
C MET A 151 -1.90 7.52 -0.54
N TYR A 152 -0.63 7.30 -0.87
CA TYR A 152 -0.07 7.80 -2.12
C TYR A 152 -0.62 6.97 -3.29
N LEU A 153 -1.13 7.65 -4.32
CA LEU A 153 -1.65 7.03 -5.53
C LEU A 153 -0.76 7.41 -6.70
N SER A 154 -0.22 6.40 -7.39
CA SER A 154 0.61 6.58 -8.59
C SER A 154 -0.15 6.16 -9.83
N GLY A 155 -0.09 6.97 -10.88
CA GLY A 155 -0.66 6.67 -12.18
C GLY A 155 -1.89 7.51 -12.58
N PRO A 156 -2.89 7.76 -11.71
CA PRO A 156 -4.03 8.62 -12.06
C PRO A 156 -3.58 10.01 -12.48
N VAL A 157 -4.26 10.63 -13.44
CA VAL A 157 -4.04 12.04 -13.78
C VAL A 157 -4.41 12.96 -12.60
N ASP A 158 -5.47 12.60 -11.86
CA ASP A 158 -5.83 13.25 -10.61
C ASP A 158 -5.24 12.49 -9.42
N ASN A 159 -4.16 13.03 -8.84
CA ASN A 159 -3.46 12.43 -7.70
C ASN A 159 -4.30 12.35 -6.42
N ARG A 160 -5.41 13.09 -6.32
CA ARG A 160 -6.37 12.96 -5.21
C ARG A 160 -7.45 11.92 -5.50
N LEU A 161 -7.52 11.46 -6.74
CA LEU A 161 -8.51 10.51 -7.24
C LEU A 161 -9.95 10.94 -6.95
N GLU A 162 -10.21 12.25 -7.02
CA GLU A 162 -11.59 12.79 -7.02
C GLU A 162 -12.27 12.42 -8.35
N THR A 163 -11.49 12.41 -9.43
CA THR A 163 -11.88 11.93 -10.76
C THR A 163 -10.96 10.82 -11.28
N ILE A 164 -11.47 10.03 -12.22
CA ILE A 164 -10.73 8.98 -12.93
C ILE A 164 -11.10 9.01 -14.43
N LEU A 165 -10.14 8.72 -15.31
CA LEU A 165 -10.41 8.55 -16.72
C LEU A 165 -10.98 7.16 -17.00
N VAL A 166 -12.10 7.16 -17.72
CA VAL A 166 -12.74 5.95 -18.23
C VAL A 166 -12.79 6.00 -19.75
N VAL A 167 -12.81 4.85 -20.39
CA VAL A 167 -13.02 4.73 -21.84
C VAL A 167 -14.37 5.37 -22.19
N ALA A 168 -14.38 6.19 -23.24
CA ALA A 168 -15.52 7.01 -23.66
C ALA A 168 -16.73 6.19 -24.12
#